data_AF-A0A5E4GCP6-F1
#
_entry.id   AF-A0A5E4GCP6-F1
#
_cell.length_a   1.000
_cell.length_b   1.000
_cell.length_c   1.000
_cell.angle_alpha   90.00
_cell.angle_beta   90.00
_cell.angle_gamma   90.00
#
_symmetry.space_group_name_H-M   'P 1'
#
loop_
_entity.id
_entity.type
_entity.pdbx_description
1 polymer ?
#
loop_
_entity_poly.entity_id
_entity_poly.type
_entity_poly.pdbx_seq_one_letter_code
_entity_poly.pdbx_strand_id
1 'polypeptide(L)'
;EKYEAFKKRVGEKATVGDTKSRLGRDHPAVIEVIQETSSDDAIQENETKNMPLLVYVSREKRPSHPHHFKAGALNVLLRVSGVISNSPYILGLDCDMHCHDPSSARQAMCFHLDPKISPSLALVQFPQKFHNISNNDIYDSQLRSIFWLLWQGFDGVGGPCVSGSGYYIKRLSLCSNFIHEDGDPMKLRQSFGPSNEFIKSLHQKKKPDMLIHRKKALLNEAQLLASCAFENGTEWGKEVGFMYGSVLEDYFTGFRLHCKGWISVYCNPPRPQFLGSGITNLDEFLVQLTRWTSGLVDVAISKFCPLVYGPLKTYTFVQSMCYADLALFPIFYFLPLWCFATIPQLCLLNGIPLYPEVSNSYFIVFSFVFLSSISKHLYEVLSTGFTFRHWINEQRIWMMKSVTSHLYGSWDAFMKKIGMREASFFPTNKVDDVEQLKRYNMGVFDFQTSILFLAPMAALVILNMASFAVGISRVIFLGELDKFFIQVFIPFYVILMNYPIVEGMLIRKDRGRIPPSVTLLSAIISLIFYFLGSIIFI
;
A
#
# COMPACT_ATOMS: atom_id res chain seq x y z
N GLU A 1 34.36 13.97 -10.07
CA GLU A 1 34.42 14.86 -8.89
C GLU A 1 33.16 15.66 -8.56
N LYS A 2 32.23 15.95 -9.49
CA LYS A 2 31.05 16.79 -9.17
C LYS A 2 30.03 16.17 -8.19
N TYR A 3 29.83 14.84 -8.20
CA TYR A 3 28.81 14.20 -7.35
C TYR A 3 29.16 14.18 -5.86
N GLU A 4 30.36 13.73 -5.48
CA GLU A 4 30.74 13.67 -4.05
C GLU A 4 30.75 15.06 -3.39
N ALA A 5 31.21 16.08 -4.12
CA ALA A 5 31.12 17.47 -3.66
C ALA A 5 29.66 17.93 -3.50
N PHE A 6 28.77 17.55 -4.43
CA PHE A 6 27.34 17.84 -4.31
C PHE A 6 26.72 17.11 -3.11
N LYS A 7 26.99 15.82 -2.94
CA LYS A 7 26.54 15.00 -1.82
C LYS A 7 26.97 15.61 -0.48
N LYS A 8 28.23 16.04 -0.36
CA LYS A 8 28.74 16.73 0.83
C LYS A 8 27.96 18.01 1.13
N ARG A 9 27.77 18.89 0.14
CA ARG A 9 27.00 20.14 0.29
C ARG A 9 25.55 19.90 0.72
N VAL A 10 24.91 18.87 0.17
CA VAL A 10 23.54 18.49 0.56
C VAL A 10 23.52 17.98 2.00
N GLY A 11 24.48 17.14 2.40
CA GLY A 11 24.61 16.63 3.76
C GLY A 11 24.76 17.75 4.80
N GLU A 12 25.62 18.74 4.52
CA GLU A 12 25.80 19.91 5.40
C GLU A 12 24.51 20.73 5.57
N LYS A 13 23.74 20.92 4.49
CA LYS A 13 22.46 21.65 4.55
C LYS A 13 21.37 20.86 5.28
N ALA A 14 21.34 19.53 5.15
CA ALA A 14 20.38 18.68 5.83
C ALA A 14 20.51 18.79 7.36
N THR A 15 21.74 18.82 7.88
CA THR A 15 22.00 18.96 9.33
C THR A 15 21.53 20.30 9.93
N VAL A 16 21.41 21.35 9.12
CA VAL A 16 20.94 22.67 9.57
C VAL A 16 19.42 22.77 9.57
N GLY A 17 18.73 22.02 8.70
CA GLY A 17 17.27 22.09 8.51
C GLY A 17 16.42 21.55 9.66
N ASP A 18 16.93 20.57 10.44
CA ASP A 18 16.18 19.91 11.52
C ASP A 18 15.81 20.85 12.69
N THR A 19 16.47 22.00 12.81
CA THR A 19 16.23 22.95 13.93
C THR A 19 15.03 23.90 13.72
N LYS A 20 14.37 23.91 12.55
CA LYS A 20 13.28 24.86 12.20
C LYS A 20 11.89 24.23 11.98
N SER A 21 11.54 23.13 12.63
CA SER A 21 10.30 22.36 12.35
C SER A 21 8.97 22.94 12.88
N ARG A 22 8.92 24.15 13.46
CA ARG A 22 7.68 24.73 14.03
C ARG A 22 6.63 25.24 13.02
N LEU A 23 6.95 25.30 11.72
CA LEU A 23 6.06 25.83 10.67
C LEU A 23 5.09 24.81 10.05
N GLY A 24 5.15 23.52 10.42
CA GLY A 24 4.51 22.44 9.65
C GLY A 24 2.96 22.40 9.62
N ARG A 25 2.29 23.11 10.53
CA ARG A 25 0.81 23.11 10.66
C ARG A 25 0.13 24.39 10.19
N ASP A 26 0.86 25.50 10.10
CA ASP A 26 0.31 26.80 9.72
C ASP A 26 1.33 27.57 8.88
N HIS A 27 1.13 27.62 7.57
CA HIS A 27 2.00 28.33 6.64
C HIS A 27 1.27 28.68 5.34
N PRO A 28 1.62 29.78 4.65
CA PRO A 28 1.06 30.11 3.35
C PRO A 28 1.54 29.13 2.27
N ALA A 29 0.90 29.17 1.10
CA ALA A 29 1.39 28.48 -0.07
C ALA A 29 2.71 29.10 -0.58
N VAL A 30 3.65 28.26 -0.99
CA VAL A 30 4.93 28.66 -1.59
C VAL A 30 5.03 28.00 -2.95
N ILE A 31 5.26 28.79 -3.99
CA ILE A 31 5.49 28.30 -5.35
C ILE A 31 6.76 28.93 -5.85
N GLU A 32 7.71 28.11 -6.26
CA GLU A 32 8.99 28.55 -6.79
C GLU A 32 9.25 27.87 -8.12
N VAL A 33 9.54 28.66 -9.14
CA VAL A 33 9.97 28.17 -10.45
C VAL A 33 11.49 28.16 -10.45
N ILE A 34 12.08 26.98 -10.41
CA ILE A 34 13.53 26.78 -10.31
C ILE A 34 14.07 26.70 -11.73
N GLN A 35 14.89 27.70 -12.09
CA GLN A 35 15.61 27.78 -13.36
C GLN A 35 17.09 27.99 -13.05
N GLU A 36 17.97 27.36 -13.81
CA GLU A 36 19.41 27.58 -13.70
C GLU A 36 19.73 28.96 -14.28
N THR A 37 19.93 29.96 -13.42
CA THR A 37 20.51 31.26 -13.81
C THR A 37 22.02 31.18 -13.60
N SER A 38 22.76 30.73 -14.61
CA SER A 38 24.22 30.89 -14.62
C SER A 38 24.55 32.35 -14.90
N SER A 39 25.23 33.01 -13.95
CA SER A 39 25.71 34.39 -14.09
C SER A 39 27.05 34.52 -14.82
N ASP A 40 27.61 33.44 -15.38
CA ASP A 40 28.91 33.48 -16.07
C ASP A 40 28.83 32.91 -17.50
N ASP A 41 29.15 33.80 -18.45
CA ASP A 41 29.71 33.63 -19.78
C ASP A 41 29.28 32.47 -20.69
N ALA A 42 28.42 32.82 -21.67
CA ALA A 42 28.37 32.49 -23.11
C ALA A 42 28.62 31.06 -23.64
N ILE A 43 29.07 30.08 -22.85
CA ILE A 43 29.36 28.70 -23.28
C ILE A 43 28.22 27.74 -22.86
N GLN A 44 27.32 28.16 -21.95
CA GLN A 44 26.19 27.35 -21.45
C GLN A 44 24.81 27.68 -22.04
N GLU A 45 24.68 28.59 -23.01
CA GLU A 45 23.38 28.94 -23.62
C GLU A 45 22.68 27.78 -24.36
N ASN A 46 23.44 26.76 -24.81
CA ASN A 46 22.87 25.59 -25.47
C ASN A 46 22.43 24.48 -24.48
N GLU A 47 23.02 24.39 -23.29
CA GLU A 47 22.63 23.39 -22.26
C GLU A 47 21.44 23.89 -21.41
N THR A 48 21.44 25.17 -21.05
CA THR A 48 20.32 25.81 -20.31
C THR A 48 19.01 25.85 -21.11
N LYS A 49 19.08 25.81 -22.45
CA LYS A 49 17.89 25.71 -23.33
C LYS A 49 17.16 24.36 -23.27
N ASN A 50 17.78 23.30 -22.74
CA ASN A 50 17.27 21.93 -22.82
C ASN A 50 16.81 21.31 -21.49
N MET A 51 16.93 22.01 -20.36
CA MET A 51 16.50 21.47 -19.07
C MET A 51 14.99 21.64 -18.84
N PRO A 52 14.26 20.58 -18.43
CA PRO A 52 12.85 20.68 -18.10
C PRO A 52 12.58 21.66 -16.95
N LEU A 53 11.45 22.36 -17.03
CA LEU A 53 11.00 23.28 -15.98
C LEU A 53 10.76 22.53 -14.67
N LEU A 54 11.41 22.98 -13.58
CA LEU A 54 11.15 22.49 -12.23
C LEU A 54 10.31 23.53 -11.47
N VAL A 55 9.18 23.08 -10.91
CA VAL A 55 8.30 23.92 -10.09
C VAL A 55 8.15 23.27 -8.71
N TYR A 56 8.63 23.96 -7.68
CA TYR A 56 8.41 23.59 -6.29
C TYR A 56 7.07 24.15 -5.83
N VAL A 57 6.25 23.31 -5.19
CA VAL A 57 4.94 23.68 -4.65
C VAL A 57 4.82 23.17 -3.22
N SER A 58 4.67 24.11 -2.29
CA SER A 58 4.18 23.87 -0.94
C SER A 58 2.78 24.45 -0.83
N ARG A 59 1.78 23.60 -0.56
CA ARG A 59 0.39 24.03 -0.38
C ARG A 59 0.21 24.82 0.91
N GLU A 60 -0.79 25.70 0.94
CA GLU A 60 -1.18 26.34 2.19
C GLU A 60 -1.71 25.30 3.19
N LYS A 61 -1.35 25.46 4.47
CA LYS A 61 -1.93 24.70 5.57
C LYS A 61 -2.40 25.65 6.65
N ARG A 62 -3.60 25.38 7.18
CA ARG A 62 -4.18 26.02 8.35
C ARG A 62 -4.72 24.95 9.29
N PRO A 63 -4.59 25.08 10.61
CA PRO A 63 -5.11 24.10 11.57
C PRO A 63 -6.62 23.82 11.43
N SER A 64 -7.40 24.79 10.95
CA SER A 64 -8.84 24.71 10.77
C SER A 64 -9.30 23.94 9.53
N HIS A 65 -8.38 23.54 8.64
CA HIS A 65 -8.73 22.90 7.37
C HIS A 65 -8.11 21.49 7.26
N PRO A 66 -8.90 20.45 6.92
CA PRO A 66 -8.36 19.13 6.66
C PRO A 66 -7.49 19.16 5.41
N HIS A 67 -6.29 18.58 5.49
CA HIS A 67 -5.32 18.62 4.39
C HIS A 67 -5.29 17.32 3.55
N HIS A 68 -6.06 16.29 3.90
CA HIS A 68 -6.23 15.07 3.09
C HIS A 68 -4.92 14.39 2.64
N PHE A 69 -3.88 14.40 3.50
CA PHE A 69 -2.59 13.71 3.29
C PHE A 69 -2.05 13.83 1.85
N LYS A 70 -1.73 12.70 1.19
CA LYS A 70 -1.17 12.63 -0.16
C LYS A 70 -2.18 13.04 -1.23
N ALA A 71 -3.43 12.61 -1.12
CA ALA A 71 -4.49 12.97 -2.07
C ALA A 71 -4.65 14.49 -2.24
N GLY A 72 -4.68 15.24 -1.13
CA GLY A 72 -4.79 16.69 -1.18
C GLY A 72 -3.55 17.37 -1.78
N ALA A 73 -2.37 16.78 -1.63
CA ALA A 73 -1.15 17.31 -2.24
C ALA A 73 -1.18 17.09 -3.76
N LEU A 74 -1.59 15.90 -4.20
CA LEU A 74 -1.77 15.57 -5.61
C LEU A 74 -2.83 16.45 -6.28
N ASN A 75 -3.93 16.76 -5.59
CA ASN A 75 -4.97 17.66 -6.10
C ASN A 75 -4.50 19.10 -6.25
N VAL A 76 -3.71 19.62 -5.29
CA VAL A 76 -3.06 20.93 -5.44
C VAL A 76 -2.11 20.94 -6.65
N LEU A 77 -1.27 19.91 -6.79
CA LEU A 77 -0.36 19.77 -7.93
C LEU A 77 -1.13 19.66 -9.26
N LEU A 78 -2.27 18.97 -9.28
CA LEU A 78 -3.13 18.85 -10.46
C LEU A 78 -3.64 20.22 -10.90
N ARG A 79 -4.10 21.05 -9.97
CA ARG A 79 -4.57 22.41 -10.24
C ARG A 79 -3.45 23.35 -10.71
N VAL A 80 -2.38 23.43 -9.92
CA VAL A 80 -1.24 24.31 -10.21
C VAL A 80 -0.60 23.95 -11.56
N SER A 81 -0.39 22.65 -11.83
CA SER A 81 0.13 22.22 -13.14
C SER A 81 -0.84 22.53 -14.29
N GLY A 82 -2.15 22.58 -14.05
CA GLY A 82 -3.16 22.92 -15.05
C GLY A 82 -3.00 24.33 -15.62
N VAL A 83 -2.57 25.30 -14.80
CA VAL A 83 -2.30 26.67 -15.28
C VAL A 83 -0.87 26.88 -15.75
N ILE A 84 0.11 26.15 -15.19
CA ILE A 84 1.53 26.32 -15.53
C ILE A 84 1.91 25.63 -16.85
N SER A 85 1.69 24.32 -16.94
CA SER A 85 2.15 23.49 -18.08
C SER A 85 1.01 22.84 -18.85
N ASN A 86 -0.14 22.62 -18.19
CA ASN A 86 -1.34 21.96 -18.70
C ASN A 86 -1.07 20.64 -19.44
N SER A 87 -0.11 19.84 -18.97
CA SER A 87 0.24 18.57 -19.63
C SER A 87 -0.95 17.60 -19.63
N PRO A 88 -1.31 16.99 -20.78
CA PRO A 88 -2.43 16.05 -20.87
C PRO A 88 -2.19 14.73 -20.13
N TYR A 89 -0.93 14.40 -19.82
CA TYR A 89 -0.54 13.21 -19.10
C TYR A 89 0.33 13.58 -17.90
N ILE A 90 0.16 12.82 -16.81
CA ILE A 90 0.81 13.08 -15.52
C ILE A 90 1.50 11.79 -15.07
N LEU A 91 2.78 11.90 -14.72
CA LEU A 91 3.53 10.84 -14.05
C LEU A 91 3.37 10.98 -12.54
N GLY A 92 2.87 9.95 -11.87
CA GLY A 92 2.90 9.84 -10.41
C GLY A 92 4.13 9.05 -9.96
N LEU A 93 4.97 9.66 -9.12
CA LEU A 93 6.19 9.05 -8.59
C LEU A 93 6.39 9.46 -7.13
N ASP A 94 6.64 8.48 -6.26
CA ASP A 94 6.98 8.70 -4.86
C ASP A 94 8.48 9.01 -4.68
N CYS A 95 8.84 9.65 -3.56
CA CYS A 95 10.21 10.12 -3.30
C CYS A 95 11.25 8.99 -3.18
N ASP A 96 10.80 7.79 -2.85
CA ASP A 96 11.59 6.57 -2.74
C ASP A 96 11.64 5.77 -4.06
N MET A 97 11.11 6.33 -5.15
CA MET A 97 11.05 5.74 -6.47
C MET A 97 11.73 6.64 -7.51
N HIS A 98 12.54 6.05 -8.39
CA HIS A 98 13.18 6.78 -9.48
C HIS A 98 12.95 6.09 -10.83
N CYS A 99 13.00 6.89 -11.90
CA CYS A 99 12.99 6.36 -13.26
C CYS A 99 14.32 5.64 -13.53
N HIS A 100 14.26 4.33 -13.74
CA HIS A 100 15.44 3.52 -14.03
C HIS A 100 15.70 3.42 -15.54
N ASP A 101 14.64 3.34 -16.34
CA ASP A 101 14.75 3.37 -17.80
C ASP A 101 14.10 4.66 -18.34
N PRO A 102 14.81 5.44 -19.18
CA PRO A 102 14.33 6.71 -19.69
C PRO A 102 13.18 6.56 -20.71
N SER A 103 12.88 5.34 -21.16
CA SER A 103 11.82 5.09 -22.14
C SER A 103 10.43 4.89 -21.53
N SER A 104 10.29 4.97 -20.21
CA SER A 104 9.01 4.77 -19.49
C SER A 104 7.87 5.64 -20.04
N ALA A 105 8.14 6.92 -20.26
CA ALA A 105 7.17 7.85 -20.86
C ALA A 105 6.81 7.44 -22.28
N ARG A 106 7.80 7.08 -23.11
CA ARG A 106 7.57 6.64 -24.49
C ARG A 106 6.70 5.38 -24.54
N GLN A 107 6.98 4.40 -23.68
CA GLN A 107 6.21 3.15 -23.58
C GLN A 107 4.76 3.42 -23.14
N ALA A 108 4.56 4.29 -22.14
CA ALA A 108 3.21 4.67 -21.73
C ALA A 108 2.44 5.39 -22.86
N MET A 109 3.12 6.23 -23.63
CA MET A 109 2.50 6.95 -24.75
C MET A 109 2.05 6.02 -25.89
N CYS A 110 2.67 4.85 -26.07
CA CYS A 110 2.19 3.86 -27.03
C CYS A 110 0.72 3.48 -26.80
N PHE A 111 0.29 3.36 -25.53
CA PHE A 111 -1.10 3.07 -25.18
C PHE A 111 -1.99 4.33 -25.21
N HIS A 112 -1.48 5.44 -24.66
CA HIS A 112 -2.23 6.69 -24.59
C HIS A 112 -2.46 7.38 -25.93
N LEU A 113 -1.68 7.03 -26.96
CA LEU A 113 -1.82 7.53 -28.32
C LEU A 113 -2.41 6.52 -29.29
N ASP A 114 -2.70 5.28 -28.85
CA ASP A 114 -3.43 4.30 -29.66
C ASP A 114 -4.88 4.79 -29.87
N PRO A 115 -5.33 5.04 -31.11
CA PRO A 115 -6.69 5.51 -31.38
C PRO A 115 -7.80 4.58 -30.86
N LYS A 116 -7.53 3.29 -30.70
CA LYS A 116 -8.52 2.30 -30.24
C LYS A 116 -8.68 2.29 -28.74
N ILE A 117 -7.57 2.35 -28.00
CA ILE A 117 -7.55 2.19 -26.54
C ILE A 117 -7.61 3.55 -25.84
N SER A 118 -7.00 4.59 -26.43
CA SER A 118 -6.90 5.91 -25.79
C SER A 118 -8.26 6.47 -25.34
N PRO A 119 -9.36 6.46 -26.12
CA PRO A 119 -10.60 7.09 -25.70
C PRO A 119 -11.13 6.63 -24.33
N SER A 120 -10.93 5.36 -23.98
CA SER A 120 -11.34 4.77 -22.70
C SER A 120 -10.20 4.62 -21.70
N LEU A 121 -8.94 4.88 -22.07
CA LEU A 121 -7.77 4.70 -21.20
C LEU A 121 -7.54 5.89 -20.26
N ALA A 122 -7.59 5.61 -18.96
CA ALA A 122 -7.19 6.54 -17.92
C ALA A 122 -5.71 6.40 -17.55
N LEU A 123 -5.20 5.17 -17.41
CA LEU A 123 -3.96 4.90 -16.67
C LEU A 123 -3.11 3.83 -17.34
N VAL A 124 -1.80 4.05 -17.41
CA VAL A 124 -0.80 2.99 -17.63
C VAL A 124 0.00 2.81 -16.34
N GLN A 125 -0.13 1.65 -15.70
CA GLN A 125 0.55 1.29 -14.46
C GLN A 125 1.75 0.39 -14.77
N PHE A 126 2.92 0.73 -14.24
CA PHE A 126 4.09 -0.13 -14.26
C PHE A 126 4.23 -0.89 -12.94
N PRO A 127 4.89 -2.07 -12.91
CA PRO A 127 5.25 -2.73 -11.67
C PRO A 127 6.11 -1.83 -10.78
N GLN A 128 5.88 -1.89 -9.47
CA GLN A 128 6.87 -1.43 -8.53
C GLN A 128 7.94 -2.51 -8.36
N LYS A 129 9.20 -2.14 -8.59
CA LYS A 129 10.36 -3.01 -8.39
C LYS A 129 11.33 -2.29 -7.45
N PHE A 130 12.11 -3.05 -6.70
CA PHE A 130 12.95 -2.51 -5.64
C PHE A 130 14.39 -2.96 -5.80
N HIS A 131 15.35 -2.07 -5.55
CA HIS A 131 16.78 -2.35 -5.78
C HIS A 131 17.53 -2.89 -4.55
N ASN A 132 16.96 -2.75 -3.35
CA ASN A 132 17.57 -3.09 -2.06
C ASN A 132 17.03 -4.42 -1.48
N ILE A 133 16.41 -5.26 -2.30
CA ILE A 133 15.80 -6.51 -1.85
C ILE A 133 16.86 -7.60 -1.69
N SER A 134 16.82 -8.29 -0.55
CA SER A 134 17.68 -9.44 -0.28
C SER A 134 17.23 -10.66 -1.11
N ASN A 135 18.19 -11.51 -1.51
CA ASN A 135 17.88 -12.81 -2.14
C ASN A 135 17.01 -13.72 -1.24
N ASN A 136 16.97 -13.45 0.06
CA ASN A 136 16.18 -14.20 1.03
C ASN A 136 14.79 -13.58 1.30
N ASP A 137 14.46 -12.43 0.69
CA ASP A 137 13.30 -11.56 0.92
C ASP A 137 12.29 -12.04 1.97
N ILE A 138 12.71 -11.97 3.24
CA ILE A 138 11.97 -12.59 4.34
C ILE A 138 10.68 -11.85 4.68
N TYR A 139 10.50 -10.62 4.17
CA TYR A 139 9.35 -9.76 4.41
C TYR A 139 8.39 -9.67 3.21
N ASP A 140 8.62 -10.44 2.14
CA ASP A 140 7.81 -10.35 0.90
C ASP A 140 7.73 -8.90 0.37
N SER A 141 8.87 -8.20 0.40
CA SER A 141 8.95 -6.79 0.01
C SER A 141 8.89 -6.58 -1.49
N GLN A 142 9.13 -7.62 -2.30
CA GLN A 142 8.87 -7.58 -3.74
C GLN A 142 7.37 -7.50 -4.09
N LEU A 143 6.50 -7.89 -3.16
CA LEU A 143 5.05 -7.96 -3.37
C LEU A 143 4.71 -8.77 -4.63
N ARG A 144 5.35 -9.94 -4.76
CA ARG A 144 5.30 -10.78 -5.96
C ARG A 144 3.87 -11.08 -6.38
N SER A 145 3.03 -11.52 -5.44
CA SER A 145 1.63 -11.85 -5.68
C SER A 145 0.86 -10.70 -6.35
N ILE A 146 1.14 -9.45 -5.97
CA ILE A 146 0.49 -8.26 -6.54
C ILE A 146 0.99 -8.01 -7.96
N PHE A 147 2.31 -7.86 -8.15
CA PHE A 147 2.86 -7.37 -9.42
C PHE A 147 3.10 -8.46 -10.48
N TRP A 148 3.17 -9.74 -10.10
CA TRP A 148 3.33 -10.84 -11.06
C TRP A 148 2.03 -11.56 -11.39
N LEU A 149 1.07 -11.59 -10.46
CA LEU A 149 -0.17 -12.35 -10.68
C LEU A 149 -1.39 -11.43 -10.71
N LEU A 150 -1.61 -10.66 -9.65
CA LEU A 150 -2.84 -9.90 -9.49
C LEU A 150 -3.02 -8.83 -10.57
N TRP A 151 -2.02 -7.99 -10.81
CA TRP A 151 -2.10 -6.93 -11.84
C TRP A 151 -2.12 -7.46 -13.25
N GLN A 152 -1.51 -8.61 -13.52
CA GLN A 152 -1.67 -9.28 -14.81
C GLN A 152 -3.09 -9.82 -14.99
N GLY A 153 -3.67 -10.41 -13.94
CA GLY A 153 -5.06 -10.87 -13.95
C GLY A 153 -6.07 -9.72 -14.11
N PHE A 154 -5.88 -8.62 -13.38
CA PHE A 154 -6.69 -7.40 -13.50
C PHE A 154 -6.64 -6.80 -14.91
N ASP A 155 -5.47 -6.86 -15.58
CA ASP A 155 -5.31 -6.37 -16.95
C ASP A 155 -6.27 -7.06 -17.92
N GLY A 156 -6.54 -8.35 -17.72
CA GLY A 156 -7.52 -9.11 -18.50
C GLY A 156 -8.99 -8.69 -18.32
N VAL A 157 -9.32 -7.90 -17.29
CA VAL A 157 -10.71 -7.50 -16.96
C VAL A 157 -10.93 -5.99 -16.93
N GLY A 158 -10.03 -5.21 -17.54
CA GLY A 158 -10.14 -3.75 -17.66
C GLY A 158 -9.02 -2.95 -16.99
N GLY A 159 -7.98 -3.64 -16.49
CA GLY A 159 -6.77 -3.01 -15.99
C GLY A 159 -6.64 -2.97 -14.47
N PRO A 160 -5.41 -2.78 -13.94
CA PRO A 160 -5.16 -2.63 -12.50
C PRO A 160 -5.56 -1.26 -11.96
N CYS A 161 -5.76 -1.14 -10.65
CA CYS A 161 -5.95 0.17 -10.02
C CYS A 161 -4.63 0.97 -9.97
N VAL A 162 -4.73 2.25 -9.59
CA VAL A 162 -3.53 3.06 -9.29
C VAL A 162 -2.82 2.43 -8.09
N SER A 163 -1.52 2.16 -8.22
CA SER A 163 -0.71 1.54 -7.16
C SER A 163 0.14 2.55 -6.37
N GLY A 164 -0.19 3.84 -6.41
CA GLY A 164 0.48 4.88 -5.62
C GLY A 164 1.72 5.51 -6.28
N SER A 165 2.45 4.79 -7.12
CA SER A 165 3.66 5.26 -7.83
C SER A 165 3.88 4.51 -9.16
N GLY A 166 4.75 5.03 -10.02
CA GLY A 166 5.17 4.38 -11.27
C GLY A 166 4.07 4.29 -12.32
N TYR A 167 3.27 5.35 -12.47
CA TYR A 167 2.13 5.35 -13.39
C TYR A 167 2.02 6.62 -14.22
N TYR A 168 1.45 6.50 -15.43
CA TYR A 168 1.08 7.62 -16.28
C TYR A 168 -0.44 7.70 -16.40
N ILE A 169 -1.02 8.75 -15.84
CA ILE A 169 -2.47 9.00 -15.84
C ILE A 169 -2.82 10.14 -16.81
N LYS A 170 -3.93 9.97 -17.53
CA LYS A 170 -4.51 10.98 -18.39
C LYS A 170 -5.19 12.04 -17.52
N ARG A 171 -4.78 13.31 -17.65
CA ARG A 171 -5.36 14.43 -16.89
C ARG A 171 -6.88 14.46 -17.01
N LEU A 172 -7.39 14.25 -18.23
CA LEU A 172 -8.82 14.26 -18.51
C LEU A 172 -9.59 13.24 -17.66
N SER A 173 -9.03 12.07 -17.34
CA SER A 173 -9.75 11.08 -16.53
C SER A 173 -9.89 11.49 -15.07
N LEU A 174 -8.99 12.34 -14.56
CA LEU A 174 -9.08 12.94 -13.23
C LEU A 174 -10.04 14.14 -13.19
N CYS A 175 -10.35 14.70 -14.35
CA CYS A 175 -11.40 15.69 -14.49
C CYS A 175 -12.73 14.95 -14.72
N SER A 176 -13.80 15.38 -14.06
CA SER A 176 -15.11 14.74 -14.25
C SER A 176 -15.58 14.83 -15.72
N ASN A 177 -16.55 14.00 -16.12
CA ASN A 177 -17.11 13.93 -17.48
C ASN A 177 -17.73 15.25 -18.01
N PHE A 178 -17.73 16.33 -17.22
CA PHE A 178 -18.27 17.65 -17.58
C PHE A 178 -17.50 18.39 -18.68
N ILE A 179 -16.39 17.85 -19.20
CA ILE A 179 -15.60 18.50 -20.27
C ILE A 179 -16.19 18.24 -21.67
N HIS A 180 -17.12 17.28 -21.80
CA HIS A 180 -17.72 16.92 -23.09
C HIS A 180 -19.04 17.65 -23.42
N GLU A 181 -19.67 18.29 -22.44
CA GLU A 181 -20.85 19.13 -22.66
C GLU A 181 -20.39 20.59 -22.63
N ASP A 182 -20.95 21.45 -23.49
CA ASP A 182 -20.89 22.92 -23.39
C ASP A 182 -21.48 23.34 -22.03
N GLY A 183 -20.67 23.13 -20.99
CA GLY A 183 -21.15 23.03 -19.62
C GLY A 183 -21.57 24.39 -19.12
N ASP A 184 -22.76 24.42 -18.54
CA ASP A 184 -23.22 25.53 -17.70
C ASP A 184 -22.04 26.05 -16.85
N PRO A 185 -21.61 27.31 -17.04
CA PRO A 185 -20.49 27.90 -16.31
C PRO A 185 -20.63 27.78 -14.79
N MET A 186 -21.87 27.70 -14.29
CA MET A 186 -22.16 27.50 -12.89
C MET A 186 -21.76 26.10 -12.41
N LYS A 187 -22.05 25.05 -13.18
CA LYS A 187 -21.64 23.66 -12.88
C LYS A 187 -20.12 23.48 -12.92
N LEU A 188 -19.44 24.16 -13.86
CA LEU A 188 -17.98 24.15 -13.94
C LEU A 188 -17.35 24.80 -12.70
N ARG A 189 -17.89 25.94 -12.24
CA ARG A 189 -17.43 26.59 -11.01
C ARG A 189 -17.70 25.76 -9.76
N GLN A 190 -18.85 25.09 -9.69
CA GLN A 190 -19.16 24.17 -8.60
C GLN A 190 -18.18 22.98 -8.57
N SER A 191 -17.84 22.43 -9.74
CA SER A 191 -16.98 21.25 -9.82
C SER A 191 -15.51 21.58 -9.58
N PHE A 192 -15.00 22.61 -10.26
CA PHE A 192 -13.57 22.89 -10.35
C PHE A 192 -13.09 24.07 -9.48
N GLY A 193 -14.02 24.86 -8.93
CA GLY A 193 -13.73 26.01 -8.09
C GLY A 193 -13.84 27.35 -8.82
N PRO A 194 -13.57 28.47 -8.13
CA PRO A 194 -13.87 29.82 -8.61
C PRO A 194 -12.89 30.37 -9.65
N SER A 195 -11.75 29.71 -9.89
CA SER A 195 -10.72 30.22 -10.81
C SER A 195 -11.15 30.14 -12.28
N ASN A 196 -11.35 31.30 -12.89
CA ASN A 196 -11.64 31.39 -14.33
C ASN A 196 -10.44 30.97 -15.19
N GLU A 197 -9.21 31.23 -14.75
CA GLU A 197 -8.01 30.85 -15.52
C GLU A 197 -7.81 29.33 -15.51
N PHE A 198 -8.06 28.66 -14.38
CA PHE A 198 -8.05 27.21 -14.32
C PHE A 198 -9.17 26.60 -15.17
N ILE A 199 -10.42 27.10 -15.09
CA ILE A 199 -11.53 26.61 -15.92
C ILE A 199 -11.23 26.77 -17.42
N LYS A 200 -10.62 27.90 -17.83
CA LYS A 200 -10.17 28.10 -19.23
C LYS A 200 -9.11 27.08 -19.63
N SER A 201 -8.20 26.72 -18.73
CA SER A 201 -7.15 25.72 -19.02
C SER A 201 -7.72 24.33 -19.33
N LEU A 202 -8.88 23.96 -18.78
CA LEU A 202 -9.52 22.66 -19.02
C LEU A 202 -9.97 22.49 -20.48
N HIS A 203 -10.32 23.58 -21.16
CA HIS A 203 -10.83 23.55 -22.55
C HIS A 203 -9.73 23.76 -23.59
N GLN A 204 -8.57 24.30 -23.19
CA GLN A 204 -7.49 24.66 -24.10
C GLN A 204 -6.42 23.57 -24.17
N LYS A 205 -6.24 22.96 -25.36
CA LYS A 205 -4.99 22.26 -25.72
C LYS A 205 -3.90 23.31 -26.00
N LYS A 206 -3.48 24.07 -24.99
CA LYS A 206 -2.44 25.09 -25.14
C LYS A 206 -1.10 24.43 -25.53
N LYS A 207 -0.44 24.96 -26.56
CA LYS A 207 1.00 24.79 -26.75
C LYS A 207 1.74 25.65 -25.70
N PRO A 208 2.92 25.23 -25.20
CA PRO A 208 3.63 25.87 -24.10
C PRO A 208 4.32 27.21 -24.45
N ASP A 209 3.78 28.00 -25.37
CA ASP A 209 4.28 29.35 -25.62
C ASP A 209 3.50 30.33 -24.75
N MET A 210 3.99 30.65 -23.54
CA MET A 210 3.61 31.87 -22.76
C MET A 210 4.20 31.97 -21.32
N LEU A 211 5.20 31.15 -20.93
CA LEU A 211 5.77 31.26 -19.57
C LEU A 211 6.63 32.51 -19.34
N ILE A 212 7.12 33.16 -20.39
CA ILE A 212 8.13 34.23 -20.26
C ILE A 212 7.50 35.61 -19.96
N HIS A 213 6.30 35.93 -20.48
CA HIS A 213 5.72 37.27 -20.36
C HIS A 213 4.70 37.48 -19.23
N ARG A 214 4.25 36.43 -18.52
CA ARG A 214 3.21 36.53 -17.46
C ARG A 214 3.61 35.96 -16.09
N LYS A 215 4.91 35.96 -15.75
CA LYS A 215 5.44 35.31 -14.53
C LYS A 215 4.68 35.68 -13.24
N LYS A 216 4.38 36.97 -13.00
CA LYS A 216 3.74 37.43 -11.75
C LYS A 216 2.26 37.07 -11.65
N ALA A 217 1.47 37.26 -12.71
CA ALA A 217 0.05 36.91 -12.72
C ALA A 217 -0.16 35.39 -12.61
N LEU A 218 0.67 34.61 -13.30
CA LEU A 218 0.66 33.15 -13.22
C LEU A 218 1.02 32.65 -11.81
N LEU A 219 1.98 33.29 -11.15
CA LEU A 219 2.38 32.94 -9.79
C LEU A 219 1.27 33.22 -8.77
N ASN A 220 0.61 34.39 -8.87
CA ASN A 220 -0.53 34.73 -8.02
C ASN A 220 -1.69 33.74 -8.21
N GLU A 221 -1.98 33.37 -9.46
CA GLU A 221 -3.00 32.37 -9.78
C GLU A 221 -2.66 31.00 -9.19
N ALA A 222 -1.41 30.56 -9.36
CA ALA A 222 -0.95 29.30 -8.79
C ALA A 222 -1.02 29.31 -7.25
N GLN A 223 -0.72 30.44 -6.59
CA GLN A 223 -0.87 30.59 -5.13
C GLN A 223 -2.33 30.45 -4.69
N LEU A 224 -3.28 31.04 -5.43
CA LEU A 224 -4.71 30.85 -5.19
C LEU A 224 -5.12 29.37 -5.30
N LEU A 225 -4.66 28.68 -6.34
CA LEU A 225 -4.96 27.26 -6.56
C LEU A 225 -4.37 26.32 -5.48
N ALA A 226 -3.29 26.76 -4.83
CA ALA A 226 -2.62 26.06 -3.73
C ALA A 226 -3.17 26.41 -2.35
N SER A 227 -4.21 27.26 -2.26
CA SER A 227 -4.85 27.64 -1.01
C SER A 227 -5.64 26.47 -0.39
N CYS A 228 -5.66 26.40 0.94
CA CYS A 228 -6.42 25.38 1.67
C CYS A 228 -7.94 25.59 1.58
N ALA A 229 -8.40 26.81 1.30
CA ALA A 229 -9.82 27.13 1.17
C ALA A 229 -10.36 26.95 -0.26
N PHE A 230 -9.49 26.67 -1.24
CA PHE A 230 -9.88 26.59 -2.65
C PHE A 230 -10.94 25.50 -2.91
N GLU A 231 -10.91 24.42 -2.13
CA GLU A 231 -11.78 23.26 -2.31
C GLU A 231 -13.13 23.41 -1.60
N ASN A 232 -13.33 24.48 -0.82
CA ASN A 232 -14.55 24.70 -0.05
C ASN A 232 -15.76 24.84 -0.97
N GLY A 233 -16.77 24.00 -0.75
CA GLY A 233 -17.99 23.97 -1.56
C GLY A 233 -17.81 23.41 -2.97
N THR A 234 -16.67 22.77 -3.26
CA THR A 234 -16.41 22.16 -4.58
C THR A 234 -16.51 20.63 -4.56
N GLU A 235 -16.38 20.03 -5.74
CA GLU A 235 -16.36 18.58 -5.96
C GLU A 235 -14.94 17.96 -5.92
N TRP A 236 -13.92 18.75 -5.59
CA TRP A 236 -12.55 18.26 -5.40
C TRP A 236 -12.48 17.18 -4.33
N GLY A 237 -11.81 16.08 -4.66
CA GLY A 237 -11.67 14.90 -3.81
C GLY A 237 -12.94 14.06 -3.65
N LYS A 238 -14.09 14.49 -4.20
CA LYS A 238 -15.34 13.72 -4.18
C LYS A 238 -15.64 13.13 -5.55
N GLU A 239 -15.58 13.98 -6.58
CA GLU A 239 -15.80 13.61 -7.97
C GLU A 239 -14.68 14.04 -8.91
N VAL A 240 -13.87 15.04 -8.51
CA VAL A 240 -12.75 15.56 -9.29
C VAL A 240 -11.42 15.28 -8.58
N GLY A 241 -10.41 14.91 -9.34
CA GLY A 241 -9.05 14.68 -8.86
C GLY A 241 -8.85 13.31 -8.22
N PHE A 242 -7.88 13.23 -7.32
CA PHE A 242 -7.62 12.09 -6.45
C PHE A 242 -8.63 12.09 -5.29
N MET A 243 -9.20 10.92 -5.02
CA MET A 243 -10.36 10.76 -4.15
C MET A 243 -10.00 10.83 -2.67
N TYR A 244 -10.81 11.55 -1.90
CA TYR A 244 -10.74 11.64 -0.43
C TYR A 244 -11.63 10.59 0.23
N GLY A 245 -11.45 10.38 1.53
CA GLY A 245 -12.32 9.49 2.33
C GLY A 245 -11.76 8.09 2.58
N SER A 246 -10.55 7.80 2.07
CA SER A 246 -9.75 6.65 2.49
C SER A 246 -8.28 7.09 2.63
N VAL A 247 -7.53 6.44 3.54
CA VAL A 247 -6.07 6.61 3.66
C VAL A 247 -5.29 5.89 2.54
N LEU A 248 -6.01 5.20 1.65
CA LEU A 248 -5.50 4.52 0.46
C LEU A 248 -6.14 5.14 -0.78
N GLU A 249 -5.75 6.39 -1.07
CA GLU A 249 -6.37 7.21 -2.11
C GLU A 249 -6.15 6.66 -3.52
N ASP A 250 -5.07 5.93 -3.73
CA ASP A 250 -4.69 5.31 -4.99
C ASP A 250 -5.66 4.20 -5.39
N TYR A 251 -5.91 3.24 -4.49
CA TYR A 251 -6.94 2.21 -4.65
C TYR A 251 -8.30 2.86 -4.90
N PHE A 252 -8.69 3.83 -4.07
CA PHE A 252 -10.01 4.43 -4.15
C PHE A 252 -10.18 5.27 -5.44
N THR A 253 -9.16 6.02 -5.85
CA THR A 253 -9.16 6.76 -7.12
C THR A 253 -9.26 5.81 -8.31
N GLY A 254 -8.47 4.72 -8.32
CA GLY A 254 -8.55 3.72 -9.37
C GLY A 254 -9.95 3.11 -9.49
N PHE A 255 -10.53 2.68 -8.38
CA PHE A 255 -11.90 2.14 -8.35
C PHE A 255 -12.94 3.13 -8.88
N ARG A 256 -12.83 4.40 -8.50
CA ARG A 256 -13.73 5.47 -8.95
C ARG A 256 -13.58 5.75 -10.44
N LEU A 257 -12.36 5.71 -10.98
CA LEU A 257 -12.12 5.86 -12.43
C LEU A 257 -12.76 4.73 -13.22
N HIS A 258 -12.58 3.48 -12.79
CA HIS A 258 -13.21 2.33 -13.45
C HIS A 258 -14.73 2.34 -13.33
N CYS A 259 -15.29 2.80 -12.21
CA CYS A 259 -16.74 3.04 -12.07
C CYS A 259 -17.28 4.18 -12.96
N LYS A 260 -16.39 5.00 -13.53
CA LYS A 260 -16.73 6.06 -14.51
C LYS A 260 -16.56 5.60 -15.96
N GLY A 261 -16.29 4.30 -16.17
CA GLY A 261 -16.13 3.69 -17.49
C GLY A 261 -14.72 3.78 -18.07
N TRP A 262 -13.75 4.30 -17.32
CA TRP A 262 -12.35 4.26 -17.74
C TRP A 262 -11.75 2.86 -17.58
N ILE A 263 -10.77 2.52 -18.40
CA ILE A 263 -9.91 1.35 -18.26
C ILE A 263 -8.47 1.76 -17.94
N SER A 264 -7.68 0.79 -17.52
CA SER A 264 -6.24 0.94 -17.32
C SER A 264 -5.47 -0.19 -18.01
N VAL A 265 -4.16 -0.02 -18.12
CA VAL A 265 -3.24 -1.01 -18.69
C VAL A 265 -2.11 -1.29 -17.71
N TYR A 266 -1.75 -2.56 -17.58
CA TYR A 266 -0.55 -2.99 -16.87
C TYR A 266 0.63 -3.21 -17.83
N CYS A 267 1.65 -2.35 -17.77
CA CYS A 267 2.83 -2.45 -18.62
C CYS A 267 4.02 -2.99 -17.83
N ASN A 268 4.42 -4.25 -18.08
CA ASN A 268 5.53 -4.91 -17.41
C ASN A 268 6.65 -5.29 -18.42
N PRO A 269 7.45 -4.32 -18.90
CA PRO A 269 8.58 -4.61 -19.77
C PRO A 269 9.68 -5.38 -19.02
N PRO A 270 10.53 -6.17 -19.71
CA PRO A 270 11.58 -6.97 -19.07
C PRO A 270 12.56 -6.15 -18.21
N ARG A 271 12.89 -4.93 -18.65
CA ARG A 271 13.68 -3.98 -17.86
C ARG A 271 12.73 -3.15 -16.99
N PRO A 272 12.89 -3.16 -15.66
CA PRO A 272 12.10 -2.32 -14.76
C PRO A 272 12.20 -0.85 -15.16
N GLN A 273 11.06 -0.19 -15.35
CA GLN A 273 11.00 1.23 -15.70
C GLN A 273 11.21 2.13 -14.49
N PHE A 274 10.76 1.66 -13.31
CA PHE A 274 10.90 2.35 -12.05
C PHE A 274 11.55 1.41 -11.02
N LEU A 275 12.46 1.96 -10.23
CA LEU A 275 13.10 1.27 -9.11
C LEU A 275 12.95 2.11 -7.86
N GLY A 276 12.65 1.47 -6.74
CA GLY A 276 12.63 2.13 -5.45
C GLY A 276 13.27 1.37 -4.31
N SER A 277 13.12 1.91 -3.11
CA SER A 277 13.58 1.29 -1.87
C SER A 277 12.45 0.52 -1.21
N GLY A 278 12.54 -0.81 -1.26
CA GLY A 278 11.65 -1.73 -0.56
C GLY A 278 11.90 -1.75 0.94
N ILE A 279 10.99 -2.40 1.66
CA ILE A 279 11.03 -2.49 3.12
C ILE A 279 12.08 -3.53 3.54
N THR A 280 12.85 -3.22 4.58
CA THR A 280 13.94 -4.10 5.06
C THR A 280 13.85 -4.42 6.55
N ASN A 281 12.80 -3.94 7.24
CA ASN A 281 12.54 -4.25 8.64
C ASN A 281 11.04 -4.54 8.89
N LEU A 282 10.78 -5.29 9.97
CA LEU A 282 9.43 -5.76 10.29
C LEU A 282 8.50 -4.62 10.75
N ASP A 283 9.02 -3.61 11.44
CA ASP A 283 8.21 -2.52 11.98
C ASP A 283 7.57 -1.69 10.85
N GLU A 284 8.38 -1.23 9.90
CA GLU A 284 7.90 -0.53 8.72
C GLU A 284 6.90 -1.38 7.92
N PHE A 285 7.19 -2.67 7.77
CA PHE A 285 6.33 -3.61 7.07
C PHE A 285 4.93 -3.67 7.71
N LEU A 286 4.87 -3.89 9.02
CA LEU A 286 3.60 -4.04 9.74
C LEU A 286 2.82 -2.71 9.83
N VAL A 287 3.51 -1.58 10.02
CA VAL A 287 2.89 -0.24 10.03
C VAL A 287 2.31 0.10 8.66
N GLN A 288 3.08 -0.13 7.59
CA GLN A 288 2.63 0.12 6.22
C GLN A 288 1.39 -0.73 5.86
N LEU A 289 1.41 -2.03 6.18
CA LEU A 289 0.27 -2.90 5.91
C LEU A 289 -0.96 -2.57 6.75
N THR A 290 -0.78 -2.09 7.99
CA THR A 290 -1.89 -1.63 8.82
C THR A 290 -2.61 -0.46 8.16
N ARG A 291 -1.85 0.48 7.58
CA ARG A 291 -2.41 1.61 6.81
C ARG A 291 -3.16 1.14 5.58
N TRP A 292 -2.57 0.23 4.79
CA TRP A 292 -3.22 -0.31 3.59
C TRP A 292 -4.52 -1.01 3.95
N THR A 293 -4.49 -1.86 4.96
CA THR A 293 -5.68 -2.54 5.46
C THR A 293 -6.76 -1.53 5.87
N SER A 294 -6.40 -0.55 6.70
CA SER A 294 -7.34 0.46 7.18
C SER A 294 -8.03 1.18 6.00
N GLY A 295 -7.26 1.59 4.99
CA GLY A 295 -7.81 2.25 3.80
C GLY A 295 -8.68 1.35 2.91
N LEU A 296 -8.32 0.07 2.76
CA LEU A 296 -9.13 -0.92 2.02
C LEU A 296 -10.47 -1.17 2.71
N VAL A 297 -10.42 -1.42 4.02
CA VAL A 297 -11.61 -1.68 4.83
C VAL A 297 -12.50 -0.44 4.95
N ASP A 298 -11.92 0.75 5.05
CA ASP A 298 -12.64 2.03 4.99
C ASP A 298 -13.53 2.10 3.74
N VAL A 299 -13.01 1.69 2.57
CA VAL A 299 -13.80 1.63 1.33
C VAL A 299 -14.83 0.50 1.40
N ALA A 300 -14.46 -0.68 1.90
CA ALA A 300 -15.35 -1.84 2.02
C ALA A 300 -16.62 -1.56 2.84
N ILE A 301 -16.51 -0.78 3.93
CA ILE A 301 -17.63 -0.42 4.81
C ILE A 301 -18.24 0.96 4.49
N SER A 302 -17.87 1.55 3.35
CA SER A 302 -18.43 2.81 2.87
C SER A 302 -19.60 2.59 1.90
N LYS A 303 -20.28 3.70 1.53
CA LYS A 303 -21.25 3.70 0.43
C LYS A 303 -20.64 3.31 -0.93
N PHE A 304 -19.31 3.28 -1.02
CA PHE A 304 -18.54 2.88 -2.20
C PHE A 304 -18.02 1.44 -2.10
N CYS A 305 -18.61 0.61 -1.23
CA CYS A 305 -18.31 -0.82 -1.17
C CYS A 305 -18.34 -1.43 -2.59
N PRO A 306 -17.26 -2.07 -3.07
CA PRO A 306 -17.23 -2.60 -4.43
C PRO A 306 -18.31 -3.64 -4.73
N LEU A 307 -18.80 -4.37 -3.73
CA LEU A 307 -19.91 -5.32 -3.92
C LEU A 307 -21.27 -4.67 -4.17
N VAL A 308 -21.45 -3.41 -3.73
CA VAL A 308 -22.72 -2.68 -3.83
C VAL A 308 -22.65 -1.61 -4.91
N TYR A 309 -21.57 -0.82 -4.91
CA TYR A 309 -21.39 0.31 -5.82
C TYR A 309 -20.88 -0.10 -7.20
N GLY A 310 -20.04 -1.14 -7.27
CA GLY A 310 -19.29 -1.53 -8.46
C GLY A 310 -20.05 -2.32 -9.53
N PRO A 311 -20.96 -3.28 -9.23
CA PRO A 311 -21.42 -4.26 -10.22
C PRO A 311 -22.04 -3.71 -11.51
N LEU A 312 -22.67 -2.54 -11.43
CA LEU A 312 -23.32 -1.86 -12.56
C LEU A 312 -22.52 -0.67 -13.11
N LYS A 313 -21.31 -0.43 -12.58
CA LYS A 313 -20.52 0.77 -12.87
C LYS A 313 -19.14 0.47 -13.43
N THR A 314 -18.53 -0.64 -13.04
CA THR A 314 -17.24 -1.09 -13.59
C THR A 314 -17.39 -1.63 -15.01
N TYR A 315 -16.27 -1.80 -15.72
CA TYR A 315 -16.25 -2.31 -17.09
C TYR A 315 -16.84 -3.72 -17.18
N THR A 316 -16.55 -4.57 -16.19
CA THR A 316 -17.16 -5.90 -16.04
C THR A 316 -17.57 -6.15 -14.58
N PHE A 317 -18.51 -7.07 -14.37
CA PHE A 317 -18.83 -7.58 -13.04
C PHE A 317 -17.61 -8.23 -12.37
N VAL A 318 -16.77 -8.92 -13.16
CA VAL A 318 -15.53 -9.54 -12.65
C VAL A 318 -14.58 -8.48 -12.11
N GLN A 319 -14.41 -7.34 -12.79
CA GLN A 319 -13.61 -6.23 -12.29
C GLN A 319 -14.13 -5.71 -10.94
N SER A 320 -15.45 -5.60 -10.77
CA SER A 320 -16.07 -5.27 -9.48
C SER A 320 -15.73 -6.28 -8.38
N MET A 321 -15.76 -7.57 -8.71
CA MET A 321 -15.40 -8.64 -7.77
C MET A 321 -13.91 -8.62 -7.42
N CYS A 322 -13.04 -8.29 -8.37
CA CYS A 322 -11.61 -8.12 -8.13
C CYS A 322 -11.33 -6.95 -7.16
N TYR A 323 -12.04 -5.82 -7.31
CA TYR A 323 -11.99 -4.74 -6.32
C TYR A 323 -12.58 -5.16 -4.97
N ALA A 324 -13.68 -5.92 -4.96
CA ALA A 324 -14.26 -6.42 -3.71
C ALA A 324 -13.30 -7.33 -2.95
N ASP A 325 -12.60 -8.22 -3.66
CA ASP A 325 -11.57 -9.08 -3.08
C ASP A 325 -10.46 -8.24 -2.43
N LEU A 326 -9.93 -7.24 -3.15
CA LEU A 326 -8.94 -6.29 -2.60
C LEU A 326 -9.44 -5.56 -1.35
N ALA A 327 -10.70 -5.10 -1.33
CA ALA A 327 -11.24 -4.35 -0.20
C ALA A 327 -11.51 -5.23 1.03
N LEU A 328 -11.90 -6.49 0.81
CA LEU A 328 -12.43 -7.38 1.85
C LEU A 328 -11.44 -8.44 2.32
N PHE A 329 -10.39 -8.76 1.55
CA PHE A 329 -9.42 -9.80 1.94
C PHE A 329 -8.82 -9.59 3.33
N PRO A 330 -8.58 -8.35 3.84
CA PRO A 330 -8.04 -8.22 5.19
C PRO A 330 -8.97 -8.82 6.25
N ILE A 331 -10.28 -8.60 6.11
CA ILE A 331 -11.31 -9.16 7.01
C ILE A 331 -11.37 -10.68 6.86
N PHE A 332 -11.37 -11.16 5.62
CA PHE A 332 -11.39 -12.60 5.34
C PHE A 332 -10.09 -13.32 5.71
N TYR A 333 -9.01 -12.59 5.99
CA TYR A 333 -7.76 -13.18 6.43
C TYR A 333 -7.62 -13.16 7.95
N PHE A 334 -7.85 -12.02 8.62
CA PHE A 334 -7.64 -11.97 10.06
C PHE A 334 -8.64 -12.84 10.81
N LEU A 335 -9.94 -12.77 10.48
CA LEU A 335 -10.98 -13.44 11.27
C LEU A 335 -10.83 -14.98 11.23
N PRO A 336 -10.75 -15.63 10.04
CA PRO A 336 -10.57 -17.07 10.00
C PRO A 336 -9.22 -17.52 10.55
N LEU A 337 -8.15 -16.76 10.35
CA LEU A 337 -6.84 -17.17 10.85
C LEU A 337 -6.78 -17.12 12.38
N TRP A 338 -7.39 -16.12 13.02
CA TRP A 338 -7.51 -16.09 14.48
C TRP A 338 -8.31 -17.30 14.98
N CYS A 339 -9.38 -17.70 14.30
CA CYS A 339 -10.10 -18.93 14.61
C CYS A 339 -9.22 -20.18 14.45
N PHE A 340 -8.49 -20.33 13.34
CA PHE A 340 -7.61 -21.48 13.08
C PHE A 340 -6.40 -21.55 14.02
N ALA A 341 -5.93 -20.41 14.53
CA ALA A 341 -4.79 -20.33 15.43
C ALA A 341 -5.16 -20.51 16.91
N THR A 342 -6.47 -20.49 17.25
CA THR A 342 -6.96 -20.61 18.64
C THR A 342 -7.91 -21.78 18.86
N ILE A 343 -8.96 -21.94 18.05
CA ILE A 343 -10.04 -22.91 18.31
C ILE A 343 -9.51 -24.35 18.28
N PRO A 344 -8.81 -24.83 17.23
CA PRO A 344 -8.27 -26.19 17.21
C PRO A 344 -7.34 -26.49 18.40
N GLN A 345 -6.53 -25.50 18.80
CA GLN A 345 -5.53 -25.60 19.86
C GLN A 345 -6.20 -25.71 21.22
N LEU A 346 -7.23 -24.91 21.48
CA LEU A 346 -8.03 -24.96 22.70
C LEU A 346 -8.83 -26.26 22.79
N CYS A 347 -9.42 -26.72 21.69
CA CYS A 347 -10.10 -28.02 21.64
C CYS A 347 -9.11 -29.17 21.94
N LEU A 348 -7.90 -29.14 21.37
CA LEU A 348 -6.87 -30.16 21.63
C LEU A 348 -6.43 -30.17 23.10
N LEU A 349 -6.25 -29.00 23.71
CA LEU A 349 -5.91 -28.89 25.13
C LEU A 349 -7.01 -29.48 26.03
N ASN A 350 -8.27 -29.23 25.71
CA ASN A 350 -9.43 -29.76 26.45
C ASN A 350 -9.84 -31.19 26.04
N GLY A 351 -9.17 -31.81 25.04
CA GLY A 351 -9.47 -33.17 24.61
C GLY A 351 -10.75 -33.32 23.78
N ILE A 352 -11.16 -32.26 23.08
CA ILE A 352 -12.36 -32.23 22.25
C ILE A 352 -11.95 -32.44 20.77
N PRO A 353 -12.38 -33.51 20.11
CA PRO A 353 -12.10 -33.72 18.70
C PRO A 353 -12.94 -32.77 17.82
N LEU A 354 -12.28 -32.02 16.94
CA LEU A 354 -12.92 -31.04 16.04
C LEU A 354 -13.01 -31.54 14.59
N TYR A 355 -12.07 -32.38 14.17
CA TYR A 355 -11.98 -32.89 12.81
C TYR A 355 -12.36 -34.38 12.74
N PRO A 356 -12.74 -34.89 11.56
CA PRO A 356 -12.97 -36.32 11.40
C PRO A 356 -11.72 -37.14 11.74
N GLU A 357 -11.95 -38.31 12.32
CA GLU A 357 -10.91 -39.32 12.58
C GLU A 357 -10.22 -39.74 11.27
N VAL A 358 -8.96 -40.17 11.33
CA VAL A 358 -8.20 -40.58 10.12
C VAL A 358 -8.85 -41.77 9.43
N SER A 359 -9.43 -42.68 10.21
CA SER A 359 -10.22 -43.82 9.74
C SER A 359 -11.52 -43.45 9.02
N ASN A 360 -12.01 -42.22 9.18
CA ASN A 360 -13.25 -41.74 8.57
C ASN A 360 -13.03 -41.29 7.11
N SER A 361 -13.90 -41.71 6.20
CA SER A 361 -13.82 -41.32 4.78
C SER A 361 -13.82 -39.80 4.53
N TYR A 362 -14.43 -39.02 5.40
CA TYR A 362 -14.45 -37.55 5.29
C TYR A 362 -13.07 -36.92 5.54
N PHE A 363 -12.14 -37.59 6.24
CA PHE A 363 -10.76 -37.12 6.44
C PHE A 363 -10.07 -36.75 5.12
N ILE A 364 -10.32 -37.54 4.07
CA ILE A 364 -9.74 -37.32 2.74
C ILE A 364 -10.19 -35.97 2.16
N VAL A 365 -11.43 -35.56 2.39
CA VAL A 365 -11.97 -34.29 1.89
C VAL A 365 -11.24 -33.11 2.52
N PHE A 366 -11.08 -33.11 3.86
CA PHE A 366 -10.36 -32.05 4.57
C PHE A 366 -8.88 -31.98 4.17
N SER A 367 -8.23 -33.15 4.08
CA SER A 367 -6.85 -33.26 3.65
C SER A 367 -6.64 -32.75 2.22
N PHE A 368 -7.55 -33.12 1.30
CA PHE A 368 -7.50 -32.67 -0.09
C PHE A 368 -7.64 -31.15 -0.21
N VAL A 369 -8.60 -30.54 0.49
CA VAL A 369 -8.79 -29.07 0.46
C VAL A 369 -7.55 -28.35 0.96
N PHE A 370 -6.97 -28.80 2.09
CA PHE A 370 -5.76 -28.20 2.66
C PHE A 370 -4.55 -28.34 1.72
N LEU A 371 -4.27 -29.56 1.25
CA LEU A 371 -3.14 -29.84 0.37
C LEU A 371 -3.29 -29.14 -0.98
N SER A 372 -4.50 -29.07 -1.53
CA SER A 372 -4.77 -28.36 -2.79
C SER A 372 -4.49 -26.87 -2.65
N SER A 373 -4.93 -26.23 -1.57
CA SER A 373 -4.67 -24.81 -1.29
C SER A 373 -3.17 -24.52 -1.20
N ILE A 374 -2.42 -25.32 -0.43
CA ILE A 374 -0.97 -25.18 -0.30
C ILE A 374 -0.25 -25.44 -1.63
N SER A 375 -0.66 -26.47 -2.34
CA SER A 375 -0.04 -26.86 -3.62
C SER A 375 -0.28 -25.81 -4.70
N LYS A 376 -1.47 -25.19 -4.74
CA LYS A 376 -1.77 -24.07 -5.62
C LYS A 376 -0.81 -22.90 -5.37
N HIS A 377 -0.67 -22.50 -4.11
CA HIS A 377 0.22 -21.38 -3.77
C HIS A 377 1.68 -21.70 -4.09
N LEU A 378 2.13 -22.92 -3.81
CA LEU A 378 3.47 -23.37 -4.17
C LEU A 378 3.68 -23.34 -5.70
N TYR A 379 2.72 -23.84 -6.47
CA TYR A 379 2.74 -23.79 -7.93
C TYR A 379 2.84 -22.35 -8.46
N GLU A 380 2.10 -21.41 -7.88
CA GLU A 380 2.16 -19.99 -8.24
C GLU A 380 3.54 -19.37 -7.99
N VAL A 381 4.19 -19.70 -6.88
CA VAL A 381 5.55 -19.23 -6.57
C VAL A 381 6.56 -19.83 -7.55
N LEU A 382 6.51 -21.14 -7.79
CA LEU A 382 7.45 -21.82 -8.69
C LEU A 382 7.27 -21.41 -10.15
N SER A 383 6.02 -21.27 -10.62
CA SER A 383 5.71 -20.85 -12.00
C SER A 383 6.12 -19.41 -12.31
N THR A 384 6.23 -18.56 -11.28
CA THR A 384 6.77 -17.20 -11.41
C THR A 384 8.29 -17.12 -11.27
N GLY A 385 8.98 -18.27 -11.18
CA GLY A 385 10.45 -18.37 -11.14
C GLY A 385 11.07 -18.25 -9.75
N PHE A 386 10.26 -18.28 -8.69
CA PHE A 386 10.74 -18.16 -7.30
C PHE A 386 10.95 -19.52 -6.64
N THR A 387 11.66 -19.52 -5.51
CA THR A 387 12.07 -20.76 -4.84
C THR A 387 11.06 -21.24 -3.80
N PHE A 388 11.17 -22.52 -3.39
CA PHE A 388 10.41 -23.06 -2.25
C PHE A 388 10.59 -22.23 -0.96
N ARG A 389 11.77 -21.64 -0.76
CA ARG A 389 12.03 -20.73 0.38
C ARG A 389 11.17 -19.47 0.33
N HIS A 390 10.92 -18.91 -0.86
CA HIS A 390 10.00 -17.78 -1.02
C HIS A 390 8.58 -18.18 -0.63
N TRP A 391 8.12 -19.37 -1.03
CA TRP A 391 6.80 -19.88 -0.63
C TRP A 391 6.66 -19.98 0.90
N ILE A 392 7.68 -20.51 1.60
CA ILE A 392 7.70 -20.53 3.08
C ILE A 392 7.60 -19.11 3.65
N ASN A 393 8.36 -18.16 3.11
CA ASN A 393 8.35 -16.77 3.59
C ASN A 393 6.99 -16.10 3.33
N GLU A 394 6.38 -16.29 2.16
CA GLU A 394 5.04 -15.76 1.85
C GLU A 394 3.97 -16.36 2.78
N GLN A 395 4.03 -17.66 3.08
CA GLN A 395 3.14 -18.28 4.06
C GLN A 395 3.32 -17.69 5.46
N ARG A 396 4.57 -17.52 5.92
CA ARG A 396 4.87 -16.92 7.23
C ARG A 396 4.38 -15.48 7.31
N ILE A 397 4.70 -14.67 6.31
CA ILE A 397 4.32 -13.26 6.26
C ILE A 397 2.80 -13.12 6.16
N TRP A 398 2.13 -13.98 5.41
CA TRP A 398 0.67 -14.05 5.41
C TRP A 398 0.09 -14.31 6.79
N MET A 399 0.64 -15.24 7.57
CA MET A 399 0.19 -15.47 8.94
C MET A 399 0.45 -14.27 9.85
N MET A 400 1.67 -13.71 9.81
CA MET A 400 2.06 -12.55 10.62
C MET A 400 1.15 -11.36 10.35
N LYS A 401 0.98 -10.95 9.09
CA LYS A 401 0.16 -9.78 8.71
C LYS A 401 -1.32 -9.99 9.02
N SER A 402 -1.82 -11.23 8.93
CA SER A 402 -3.21 -11.55 9.23
C SER A 402 -3.53 -11.42 10.71
N VAL A 403 -2.67 -11.92 11.59
CA VAL A 403 -2.84 -11.80 13.05
C VAL A 403 -2.68 -10.35 13.53
N THR A 404 -1.86 -9.57 12.84
CA THR A 404 -1.47 -8.21 13.25
C THR A 404 -2.09 -7.12 12.38
N SER A 405 -1.44 -6.75 11.27
CA SER A 405 -1.82 -5.61 10.43
C SER A 405 -3.25 -5.66 9.92
N HIS A 406 -3.76 -6.84 9.55
CA HIS A 406 -5.14 -6.99 9.10
C HIS A 406 -6.13 -6.80 10.25
N LEU A 407 -5.87 -7.39 11.42
CA LEU A 407 -6.68 -7.15 12.62
C LEU A 407 -6.72 -5.67 12.99
N TYR A 408 -5.55 -5.04 13.15
CA TYR A 408 -5.46 -3.66 13.63
C TYR A 408 -5.94 -2.64 12.61
N GLY A 409 -5.66 -2.86 11.32
CA GLY A 409 -6.15 -2.01 10.25
C GLY A 409 -7.67 -2.09 10.09
N SER A 410 -8.24 -3.30 10.15
CA SER A 410 -9.70 -3.49 10.10
C SER A 410 -10.38 -2.87 11.31
N TRP A 411 -9.80 -3.04 12.51
CA TRP A 411 -10.31 -2.40 13.72
C TRP A 411 -10.25 -0.88 13.63
N ASP A 412 -9.14 -0.32 13.15
CA ASP A 412 -8.97 1.12 12.99
C ASP A 412 -10.02 1.72 12.02
N ALA A 413 -10.27 1.08 10.89
CA ALA A 413 -11.31 1.47 9.94
C ALA A 413 -12.71 1.45 10.58
N PHE A 414 -13.02 0.39 11.32
CA PHE A 414 -14.29 0.29 12.05
C PHE A 414 -14.46 1.41 13.08
N MET A 415 -13.42 1.66 13.90
CA MET A 415 -13.43 2.70 14.93
C MET A 415 -13.58 4.11 14.36
N LYS A 416 -12.96 4.39 13.21
CA LYS A 416 -13.17 5.64 12.46
C LYS A 416 -14.61 5.78 12.00
N LYS A 417 -15.21 4.70 11.50
CA LYS A 417 -16.57 4.71 10.96
C LYS A 417 -17.63 5.07 12.01
N ILE A 418 -17.43 4.62 13.24
CA ILE A 418 -18.32 4.93 14.38
C ILE A 418 -17.94 6.22 15.12
N GLY A 419 -16.97 6.99 14.61
CA GLY A 419 -16.57 8.29 15.17
C GLY A 419 -15.73 8.22 16.45
N MET A 420 -15.20 7.04 16.81
CA MET A 420 -14.41 6.85 18.04
C MET A 420 -12.92 7.17 17.87
N ARG A 421 -12.45 7.38 16.64
CA ARG A 421 -11.04 7.70 16.37
C ARG A 421 -10.89 8.58 15.14
N GLU A 422 -10.03 9.60 15.23
CA GLU A 422 -9.63 10.40 14.07
C GLU A 422 -8.63 9.63 13.19
N ALA A 423 -8.59 9.98 11.89
CA ALA A 423 -7.60 9.43 10.98
C ALA A 423 -6.19 9.90 11.38
N SER A 424 -5.42 9.00 11.99
CA SER A 424 -4.01 9.23 12.32
C SER A 424 -3.10 8.54 11.29
N PHE A 425 -2.03 9.24 10.91
CA PHE A 425 -1.05 8.78 9.94
C PHE A 425 0.35 9.12 10.45
N PHE A 426 1.22 8.12 10.50
CA PHE A 426 2.66 8.31 10.68
C PHE A 426 3.35 7.83 9.41
N PRO A 427 4.13 8.69 8.72
CA PRO A 427 4.99 8.25 7.63
C PRO A 427 5.97 7.18 8.13
N THR A 428 6.26 6.17 7.31
CA THR A 428 7.38 5.27 7.58
C THR A 428 8.69 5.99 7.29
N ASN A 429 9.67 5.83 8.17
CA ASN A 429 10.97 6.45 8.03
C ASN A 429 11.98 5.42 7.50
N LYS A 430 12.28 5.47 6.20
CA LYS A 430 13.17 4.52 5.52
C LYS A 430 14.65 4.86 5.73
N VAL A 431 15.09 5.04 6.97
CA VAL A 431 16.50 5.31 7.28
C VAL A 431 17.24 4.00 7.48
N ASP A 432 18.35 3.83 6.75
CA ASP A 432 19.16 2.62 6.81
C ASP A 432 19.89 2.48 8.16
N ASP A 433 19.39 1.63 9.04
CA ASP A 433 20.19 1.06 10.12
C ASP A 433 21.03 -0.11 9.57
N VAL A 434 22.36 0.06 9.59
CA VAL A 434 23.33 -0.90 9.07
C VAL A 434 23.20 -2.28 9.74
N GLU A 435 22.88 -2.34 11.03
CA GLU A 435 22.71 -3.61 11.75
C GLU A 435 21.40 -4.31 11.36
N GLN A 436 20.33 -3.56 11.11
CA GLN A 436 19.05 -4.10 10.61
C GLN A 436 19.23 -4.66 9.21
N LEU A 437 19.88 -3.90 8.32
CA LEU A 437 20.14 -4.32 6.95
C LEU A 437 21.01 -5.59 6.89
N LYS A 438 22.02 -5.69 7.77
CA LYS A 438 22.84 -6.91 7.89
C LYS A 438 21.98 -8.13 8.23
N ARG A 439 21.06 -8.00 9.19
CA ARG A 439 20.13 -9.08 9.59
C ARG A 439 19.19 -9.47 8.44
N TYR A 440 18.62 -8.49 7.76
CA TYR A 440 17.77 -8.73 6.59
C TYR A 440 18.50 -9.51 5.48
N ASN A 441 19.75 -9.14 5.18
CA ASN A 441 20.57 -9.86 4.18
C ASN A 441 20.86 -11.31 4.60
N MET A 442 21.06 -11.56 5.89
CA MET A 442 21.23 -12.92 6.44
C MET A 442 19.91 -13.73 6.51
N GLY A 443 18.77 -13.11 6.20
CA GLY A 443 17.46 -13.75 6.30
C GLY A 443 16.99 -13.93 7.75
N VAL A 444 17.46 -13.06 8.65
CA VAL A 444 17.11 -13.06 10.08
C VAL A 444 16.12 -11.94 10.35
N PHE A 445 14.98 -12.28 10.95
CA PHE A 445 13.93 -11.32 11.30
C PHE A 445 14.42 -10.29 12.33
N ASP A 446 13.96 -9.06 12.20
CA ASP A 446 14.14 -8.03 13.21
C ASP A 446 12.84 -7.82 13.98
N PHE A 447 12.83 -8.15 15.26
CA PHE A 447 11.67 -7.97 16.13
C PHE A 447 11.71 -6.67 16.94
N GLN A 448 12.55 -5.70 16.58
CA GLN A 448 12.50 -4.34 17.13
C GLN A 448 11.29 -3.57 16.58
N THR A 449 10.10 -3.97 17.01
CA THR A 449 8.81 -3.37 16.64
C THR A 449 7.94 -3.18 17.89
N SER A 450 6.81 -2.48 17.72
CA SER A 450 5.85 -2.23 18.80
C SER A 450 5.36 -3.53 19.46
N ILE A 451 5.20 -3.47 20.79
CA ILE A 451 4.61 -4.55 21.61
C ILE A 451 3.21 -4.93 21.08
N LEU A 452 2.48 -3.96 20.52
CA LEU A 452 1.17 -4.18 19.90
C LEU A 452 1.23 -5.26 18.83
N PHE A 453 2.29 -5.32 18.04
CA PHE A 453 2.43 -6.32 16.99
C PHE A 453 3.05 -7.62 17.49
N LEU A 454 4.05 -7.54 18.37
CA LEU A 454 4.77 -8.73 18.85
C LEU A 454 3.91 -9.61 19.76
N ALA A 455 3.17 -9.02 20.69
CA ALA A 455 2.43 -9.75 21.71
C ALA A 455 1.41 -10.76 21.14
N PRO A 456 0.52 -10.40 20.19
CA PRO A 456 -0.44 -11.37 19.63
C PRO A 456 0.27 -12.50 18.85
N MET A 457 1.32 -12.18 18.08
CA MET A 457 2.07 -13.20 17.33
C MET A 457 2.75 -14.20 18.27
N ALA A 458 3.46 -13.70 19.27
CA ALA A 458 4.12 -14.53 20.27
C ALA A 458 3.13 -15.35 21.10
N ALA A 459 1.99 -14.76 21.49
CA ALA A 459 0.95 -15.45 22.27
C ALA A 459 0.34 -16.63 21.50
N LEU A 460 0.06 -16.46 20.21
CA LEU A 460 -0.45 -17.55 19.39
C LEU A 460 0.60 -18.65 19.19
N VAL A 461 1.87 -18.29 18.98
CA VAL A 461 2.96 -19.29 18.88
C VAL A 461 3.12 -20.06 20.19
N ILE A 462 3.07 -19.40 21.35
CA ILE A 462 3.12 -20.05 22.67
C ILE A 462 1.94 -21.01 22.86
N LEU A 463 0.72 -20.58 22.50
CA LEU A 463 -0.47 -21.43 22.57
C LEU A 463 -0.31 -22.68 21.68
N ASN A 464 0.20 -22.51 20.46
CA ASN A 464 0.45 -23.62 19.53
C ASN A 464 1.55 -24.57 20.05
N MET A 465 2.63 -24.05 20.65
CA MET A 465 3.68 -24.88 21.28
C MET A 465 3.12 -25.71 22.45
N ALA A 466 2.32 -25.09 23.33
CA ALA A 466 1.69 -25.78 24.45
C ALA A 466 0.70 -26.85 23.96
N SER A 467 -0.14 -26.51 23.00
CA SER A 467 -1.12 -27.41 22.40
C SER A 467 -0.44 -28.60 21.69
N PHE A 468 0.65 -28.37 20.95
CA PHE A 468 1.43 -29.42 20.32
C PHE A 468 2.04 -30.39 21.35
N ALA A 469 2.64 -29.87 22.43
CA ALA A 469 3.21 -30.69 23.49
C ALA A 469 2.16 -31.59 24.16
N VAL A 470 0.97 -31.04 24.46
CA VAL A 470 -0.16 -31.81 25.00
C VAL A 470 -0.67 -32.83 23.99
N GLY A 471 -0.79 -32.45 22.72
CA GLY A 471 -1.20 -33.34 21.64
C GLY A 471 -0.28 -34.56 21.48
N ILE A 472 1.03 -34.34 21.48
CA ILE A 472 2.02 -35.42 21.44
C ILE A 472 1.91 -36.32 22.67
N SER A 473 1.72 -35.73 23.86
CA SER A 473 1.48 -36.50 25.10
C SER A 473 0.25 -37.41 24.98
N ARG A 474 -0.88 -36.89 24.48
CA ARG A 474 -2.10 -37.70 24.23
C ARG A 474 -1.85 -38.83 23.23
N VAL A 475 -1.15 -38.54 22.13
CA VAL A 475 -0.82 -39.56 21.11
C VAL A 475 0.03 -40.69 21.72
N ILE A 476 1.05 -40.36 22.50
CA ILE A 476 1.99 -41.34 23.06
C ILE A 476 1.35 -42.14 24.21
N PHE A 477 0.68 -41.47 25.15
CA PHE A 477 0.22 -42.10 26.39
C PHE A 477 -1.22 -42.63 26.32
N LEU A 478 -2.09 -42.05 25.47
CA LEU A 478 -3.50 -42.44 25.34
C LEU A 478 -3.81 -43.12 24.01
N GLY A 479 -2.89 -43.13 23.04
CA GLY A 479 -3.08 -43.77 21.74
C GLY A 479 -4.11 -43.07 20.84
N GLU A 480 -4.43 -41.80 21.09
CA GLU A 480 -5.53 -41.08 20.43
C GLU A 480 -5.14 -40.44 19.08
N LEU A 481 -4.18 -41.04 18.35
CA LEU A 481 -3.70 -40.48 17.07
C LEU A 481 -4.81 -40.37 16.03
N ASP A 482 -5.65 -41.41 15.91
CA ASP A 482 -6.75 -41.44 14.94
C ASP A 482 -7.72 -40.27 15.15
N LYS A 483 -7.95 -39.89 16.42
CA LYS A 483 -8.88 -38.82 16.80
C LYS A 483 -8.31 -37.42 16.62
N PHE A 484 -7.03 -37.22 16.94
CA PHE A 484 -6.43 -35.89 17.04
C PHE A 484 -5.41 -35.56 15.95
N PHE A 485 -5.19 -36.42 14.95
CA PHE A 485 -4.15 -36.23 13.93
C PHE A 485 -4.12 -34.81 13.34
N ILE A 486 -5.25 -34.32 12.81
CA ILE A 486 -5.33 -32.98 12.20
C ILE A 486 -5.07 -31.90 13.25
N GLN A 487 -5.65 -32.04 14.44
CA GLN A 487 -5.48 -31.10 15.56
C GLN A 487 -4.04 -31.04 16.08
N VAL A 488 -3.27 -32.12 15.98
CA VAL A 488 -1.82 -32.15 16.30
C VAL A 488 -0.99 -31.60 15.15
N PHE A 489 -1.39 -31.86 13.90
CA PHE A 489 -0.69 -31.39 12.71
C PHE A 489 -0.75 -29.87 12.53
N ILE A 490 -1.90 -29.23 12.80
CA ILE A 490 -2.06 -27.77 12.67
C ILE A 490 -1.04 -26.98 13.51
N PRO A 491 -0.91 -27.19 14.83
CA PRO A 491 0.06 -26.46 15.63
C PRO A 491 1.51 -26.79 15.24
N PHE A 492 1.79 -28.03 14.83
CA PHE A 492 3.09 -28.39 14.25
C PHE A 492 3.41 -27.53 13.01
N TYR A 493 2.48 -27.42 12.06
CA TYR A 493 2.63 -26.62 10.86
C TYR A 493 2.83 -25.13 11.19
N VAL A 494 2.05 -24.58 12.13
CA VAL A 494 2.18 -23.18 12.57
C VAL A 494 3.54 -22.92 13.21
N ILE A 495 4.02 -23.81 14.08
CA ILE A 495 5.34 -23.70 14.73
C ILE A 495 6.46 -23.77 13.67
N LEU A 496 6.37 -24.71 12.72
CA LEU A 496 7.36 -24.87 11.66
C LEU A 496 7.44 -23.62 10.79
N MET A 497 6.29 -23.10 10.33
CA MET A 497 6.23 -21.90 9.50
C MET A 497 6.72 -20.65 10.26
N ASN A 498 6.39 -20.54 11.56
CA ASN A 498 6.73 -19.40 12.40
C ASN A 498 7.95 -19.64 13.31
N TYR A 499 8.83 -20.57 12.96
CA TYR A 499 10.05 -20.85 13.70
C TYR A 499 10.89 -19.59 14.02
N PRO A 500 11.02 -18.58 13.12
CA PRO A 500 11.74 -17.34 13.47
C PRO A 500 11.20 -16.61 14.69
N ILE A 501 9.89 -16.73 15.01
CA ILE A 501 9.30 -16.16 16.22
C ILE A 501 9.76 -16.96 17.45
N VAL A 502 9.76 -18.30 17.36
CA VAL A 502 10.26 -19.19 18.43
C VAL A 502 11.75 -18.91 18.69
N GLU A 503 12.54 -18.85 17.63
CA GLU A 503 13.96 -18.50 17.68
C GLU A 503 14.17 -17.11 18.30
N GLY A 504 13.35 -16.12 17.91
CA GLY A 504 13.37 -14.77 18.45
C GLY A 504 13.02 -14.68 19.95
N MET A 505 12.13 -15.54 20.45
CA MET A 505 11.76 -15.59 21.87
C MET A 505 12.80 -16.33 22.73
N LEU A 506 13.25 -17.49 22.28
CA LEU A 506 13.93 -18.48 23.14
C LEU A 506 15.43 -18.62 22.87
N ILE A 507 15.88 -18.46 21.63
CA ILE A 507 17.25 -18.82 21.22
C ILE A 507 18.13 -17.58 21.09
N ARG A 508 17.60 -16.52 20.46
CA ARG A 508 18.38 -15.34 20.10
C ARG A 508 18.76 -14.47 21.30
N LYS A 509 19.97 -13.90 21.23
CA LYS A 509 20.56 -13.02 22.25
C LYS A 509 20.96 -11.65 21.71
N ASP A 510 20.83 -11.42 20.40
CA ASP A 510 21.11 -10.14 19.77
C ASP A 510 19.96 -9.12 19.99
N ARG A 511 20.19 -7.86 19.61
CA ARG A 511 19.21 -6.76 19.79
C ARG A 511 17.91 -6.94 19.00
N GLY A 512 17.92 -7.76 17.94
CA GLY A 512 16.76 -8.05 17.10
C GLY A 512 15.84 -9.15 17.62
N ARG A 513 16.10 -9.69 18.82
CA ARG A 513 15.27 -10.70 19.47
C ARG A 513 13.93 -10.13 19.93
N ILE A 514 12.97 -11.01 20.23
CA ILE A 514 11.77 -10.62 20.97
C ILE A 514 12.15 -10.36 22.42
N PRO A 515 11.79 -9.21 23.01
CA PRO A 515 12.13 -8.91 24.40
C PRO A 515 11.53 -9.95 25.37
N PRO A 516 12.26 -10.36 26.43
CA PRO A 516 11.74 -11.27 27.44
C PRO A 516 10.44 -10.78 28.09
N SER A 517 10.30 -9.48 28.31
CA SER A 517 9.07 -8.86 28.85
C SER A 517 7.85 -9.09 27.95
N VAL A 518 8.02 -8.98 26.62
CA VAL A 518 6.95 -9.28 25.65
C VAL A 518 6.65 -10.78 25.65
N THR A 519 7.66 -11.64 25.77
CA THR A 519 7.46 -13.09 25.85
C THR A 519 6.64 -13.47 27.09
N LEU A 520 6.93 -12.87 28.25
CA LEU A 520 6.17 -13.07 29.48
C LEU A 520 4.71 -12.60 29.34
N LEU A 521 4.51 -11.39 28.81
CA LEU A 521 3.18 -10.86 28.54
C LEU A 521 2.39 -11.78 27.59
N SER A 522 3.05 -12.27 26.54
CA SER A 522 2.46 -13.16 25.56
C SER A 522 2.05 -14.49 26.18
N ALA A 523 2.86 -15.05 27.08
CA ALA A 523 2.52 -16.26 27.83
C ALA A 523 1.28 -16.05 28.73
N ILE A 524 1.16 -14.89 29.39
CA ILE A 524 -0.03 -14.52 30.16
C ILE A 524 -1.26 -14.44 29.24
N ILE A 525 -1.14 -13.82 28.07
CA ILE A 525 -2.22 -13.76 27.08
C ILE A 525 -2.62 -15.17 26.61
N SER A 526 -1.66 -16.05 26.32
CA SER A 526 -1.94 -17.46 25.95
C SER A 526 -2.67 -18.21 27.07
N LEU A 527 -2.28 -17.99 28.33
CA LEU A 527 -2.98 -18.57 29.49
C LEU A 527 -4.40 -18.05 29.61
N ILE A 528 -4.63 -16.75 29.40
CA ILE A 528 -5.98 -16.17 29.37
C ILE A 528 -6.82 -16.82 28.28
N PHE A 529 -6.29 -17.00 27.06
CA PHE A 529 -6.99 -17.71 26.00
C PHE A 529 -7.33 -19.15 26.41
N TYR A 530 -6.40 -19.86 27.04
CA TYR A 530 -6.65 -21.20 27.56
C TYR A 530 -7.79 -21.22 28.59
N PHE A 531 -7.74 -20.34 29.61
CA PHE A 531 -8.79 -20.26 30.62
C PHE A 531 -10.16 -19.91 30.04
N LEU A 532 -10.23 -18.91 29.15
CA LEU A 532 -11.46 -18.54 28.46
C LEU A 532 -11.99 -19.69 27.61
N GLY A 533 -11.11 -20.38 26.89
CA GLY A 533 -11.47 -21.57 26.11
C GLY A 533 -12.05 -22.67 26.99
N SER A 534 -11.39 -23.00 28.11
CA SER A 534 -11.90 -24.01 29.04
C SER A 534 -13.27 -23.64 29.61
N ILE A 535 -13.58 -22.37 29.84
CA ILE A 535 -14.92 -21.94 30.29
C ILE A 535 -15.97 -22.13 29.19
N ILE A 536 -15.64 -21.83 27.94
CA ILE A 536 -16.57 -21.93 26.80
C ILE A 536 -16.85 -23.38 26.41
N PHE A 537 -15.88 -24.28 26.64
CA PHE A 537 -15.96 -25.70 26.27
C PHE A 537 -16.42 -26.64 27.41
N ILE A 538 -16.70 -26.10 28.60
CA ILE A 538 -17.49 -26.74 29.65
C ILE A 538 -18.97 -26.52 29.32
#